data_AF-A0A6J1TNQ2-F1
#
_entry.id   AF-A0A6J1TNQ2-F1
#
_cell.length_a   1.000
_cell.length_b   1.000
_cell.length_c   1.000
_cell.angle_alpha   90.00
_cell.angle_beta   90.00
_cell.angle_gamma   90.00
#
_symmetry.space_group_name_H-M   'P 1'
#
loop_
_entity.id
_entity.type
_entity.pdbx_description
1 polymer ?
#
loop_
_entity_poly.entity_id
_entity_poly.type
_entity_poly.pdbx_seq_one_letter_code
_entity_poly.pdbx_strand_id
1 'polypeptide(L)'
;MRIRRTAFTCSSRFLALVYLCYLFQDGNTQLLINVKNQGGDVLQETITSNVTEDVVTLEFQRSDGTLVTQLIDFRQNVQILKALVLGEEERGQSQYQVMCFVSHIEKAEFISSDAMAKLRQKNPGTVRMPEEDRGRHNFTMDLFVDTSRSGVISKHIVNLCTEAKDATYTRQADLKLWSEQPGASMSILLSSVSPFPVENTSPPRCIEITSMWKPCTCHLEMCIGWYPCSLKYCKGKSDASYRCGIKTCRKCNLFAYYVSQKQMCLWDE
;
A
#
# COMPACT_ATOMS: atom_id res chain seq x y z
N MET A 1 23.85 7.79 -65.39
CA MET A 1 22.57 7.73 -64.63
C MET A 1 22.89 8.04 -63.17
N ARG A 2 22.47 9.21 -62.69
CA ARG A 2 22.70 9.70 -61.31
C ARG A 2 21.69 9.05 -60.37
N ILE A 3 22.13 8.43 -59.27
CA ILE A 3 21.27 8.19 -58.10
C ILE A 3 21.87 8.98 -56.94
N ARG A 4 21.14 10.02 -56.54
CA ARG A 4 21.48 10.95 -55.45
C ARG A 4 21.47 10.18 -54.12
N ARG A 5 22.58 10.22 -53.39
CA ARG A 5 22.58 9.99 -51.94
C ARG A 5 21.93 11.21 -51.29
N THR A 6 20.68 11.08 -50.87
CA THR A 6 20.02 12.03 -49.99
C THR A 6 20.70 11.95 -48.63
N ALA A 7 21.55 12.93 -48.34
CA ALA A 7 22.03 13.17 -46.98
C ALA A 7 20.81 13.54 -46.13
N PHE A 8 20.39 12.63 -45.26
CA PHE A 8 19.54 12.97 -44.12
C PHE A 8 20.38 13.86 -43.21
N THR A 9 20.21 15.17 -43.33
CA THR A 9 20.63 16.12 -42.30
C THR A 9 19.75 15.88 -41.07
N CYS A 10 20.20 14.96 -40.19
CA CYS A 10 19.62 14.80 -38.87
C CYS A 10 19.81 16.13 -38.13
N SER A 11 18.74 16.92 -38.08
CA SER A 11 18.73 18.26 -37.51
C SER A 11 19.19 18.20 -36.05
N SER A 12 20.27 18.93 -35.73
CA SER A 12 20.77 19.14 -34.36
C SER A 12 19.64 19.55 -33.38
N ARG A 13 18.56 20.17 -33.88
CA ARG A 13 17.37 20.52 -33.10
C ARG A 13 16.55 19.30 -32.64
N PHE A 14 16.55 18.21 -33.40
CA PHE A 14 15.84 16.97 -33.05
C PHE A 14 16.57 16.22 -31.94
N LEU A 15 17.91 16.17 -31.98
CA LEU A 15 18.73 15.63 -30.90
C LEU A 15 18.62 16.47 -29.61
N ALA A 16 18.57 17.80 -29.73
CA ALA A 16 18.36 18.68 -28.59
C ALA A 16 16.97 18.51 -27.95
N LEU A 17 15.91 18.31 -28.75
CA LEU A 17 14.56 18.03 -28.25
C LEU A 17 14.47 16.66 -27.56
N VAL A 18 15.09 15.63 -28.11
CA VAL A 18 15.18 14.31 -27.48
C VAL A 18 15.96 14.41 -26.16
N TYR A 19 17.08 15.14 -26.13
CA TYR A 19 17.85 15.37 -24.91
C TYR A 19 17.07 16.17 -23.86
N LEU A 20 16.31 17.20 -24.27
CA LEU A 20 15.40 17.92 -23.37
C LEU A 20 14.29 17.00 -22.82
N CYS A 21 13.73 16.11 -23.64
CA CYS A 21 12.73 15.13 -23.18
C CYS A 21 13.33 14.12 -22.20
N TYR A 22 14.59 13.73 -22.36
CA TYR A 22 15.31 12.90 -21.37
C TYR A 22 15.57 13.63 -20.05
N LEU A 23 15.67 14.97 -20.06
CA LEU A 23 15.83 15.79 -18.85
C LEU A 23 14.51 15.97 -18.07
N PHE A 24 13.36 15.73 -18.70
CA PHE A 24 12.07 15.59 -18.04
C PHE A 24 11.82 14.14 -17.60
N GLN A 25 12.78 13.56 -16.88
CA GLN A 25 12.47 12.35 -16.12
C GLN A 25 11.60 12.76 -14.92
N ASP A 26 10.34 12.34 -14.95
CA ASP A 26 9.42 12.41 -13.81
C ASP A 26 10.12 11.81 -12.58
N GLY A 27 10.46 12.69 -11.65
CA GLY A 27 11.19 12.32 -10.45
C GLY A 27 10.27 11.65 -9.44
N ASN A 28 10.33 10.33 -9.34
CA ASN A 28 9.86 9.64 -8.15
C ASN A 28 10.68 10.17 -6.97
N THR A 29 10.00 10.79 -6.00
CA THR A 29 10.63 11.36 -4.81
C THR A 29 10.65 10.30 -3.73
N GLN A 30 11.82 10.06 -3.12
CA GLN A 30 12.00 9.06 -2.07
C GLN A 30 12.37 9.73 -0.75
N LEU A 31 11.80 9.24 0.33
CA LEU A 31 12.03 9.67 1.70
C LEU A 31 12.36 8.44 2.56
N LEU A 32 13.57 8.39 3.11
CA LEU A 32 14.06 7.29 3.95
C LEU A 32 14.04 7.70 5.42
N ILE A 33 13.37 6.97 6.28
CA ILE A 33 13.08 7.40 7.65
C ILE A 33 13.47 6.31 8.63
N ASN A 34 14.33 6.64 9.58
CA ASN A 34 14.62 5.76 10.70
C ASN A 34 13.51 5.95 11.74
N VAL A 35 12.78 4.89 12.05
CA VAL A 35 11.60 4.92 12.93
C VAL A 35 11.83 3.97 14.09
N LYS A 36 11.62 4.47 15.31
CA LYS A 36 11.68 3.63 16.52
C LYS A 36 10.33 2.96 16.75
N ASN A 37 10.30 1.63 16.80
CA ASN A 37 9.11 0.87 17.15
C ASN A 37 8.87 0.89 18.68
N GLN A 38 7.74 0.31 19.13
CA GLN A 38 7.43 0.21 20.57
C GLN A 38 8.39 -0.71 21.34
N GLY A 39 8.98 -1.72 20.68
CA GLY A 39 9.98 -2.63 21.24
C GLY A 39 11.35 -2.00 21.46
N GLY A 40 11.57 -0.79 20.92
CA GLY A 40 12.82 -0.05 21.02
C GLY A 40 13.75 -0.19 19.82
N ASP A 41 13.44 -1.10 18.89
CA ASP A 41 14.20 -1.29 17.66
C ASP A 41 13.99 -0.12 16.71
N VAL A 42 15.01 0.11 15.87
CA VAL A 42 14.95 1.11 14.81
C VAL A 42 14.83 0.38 13.48
N LEU A 43 13.72 0.62 12.79
CA LEU A 43 13.47 0.14 11.43
C LEU A 43 13.55 1.30 10.44
N GLN A 44 13.80 1.00 9.17
CA GLN A 44 13.81 1.99 8.11
C GLN A 44 12.53 1.90 7.29
N GLU A 45 11.75 2.98 7.27
CA GLU A 45 10.60 3.15 6.38
C GLU A 45 11.02 3.94 5.14
N THR A 46 10.67 3.43 3.97
CA THR A 46 10.89 4.06 2.68
C THR A 46 9.55 4.55 2.13
N ILE A 47 9.42 5.85 1.89
CA ILE A 47 8.21 6.43 1.31
C ILE A 47 8.55 7.03 -0.04
N THR A 48 7.83 6.60 -1.07
CA THR A 48 7.95 7.15 -2.42
C THR A 48 6.65 7.80 -2.86
N SER A 49 6.73 8.97 -3.49
CA SER A 49 5.58 9.65 -4.06
C SER A 49 5.71 9.80 -5.57
N ASN A 50 4.63 9.44 -6.27
CA ASN A 50 4.42 9.67 -7.69
C ASN A 50 3.24 10.63 -7.87
N VAL A 51 3.53 11.90 -8.10
CA VAL A 51 2.52 12.95 -8.27
C VAL A 51 1.75 12.79 -9.59
N THR A 52 2.40 12.27 -10.64
CA THR A 52 1.79 12.04 -11.95
C THR A 52 0.71 10.97 -11.89
N GLU A 53 0.90 9.91 -11.10
CA GLU A 53 -0.11 8.88 -10.86
C GLU A 53 -1.02 9.19 -9.66
N ASP A 54 -0.66 10.19 -8.86
CA ASP A 54 -1.28 10.55 -7.59
C ASP A 54 -1.31 9.36 -6.61
N VAL A 55 -0.12 8.79 -6.39
CA VAL A 55 0.13 7.60 -5.57
C VAL A 55 1.24 7.86 -4.57
N VAL A 56 1.10 7.30 -3.36
CA VAL A 56 2.19 7.19 -2.38
C VAL A 56 2.38 5.73 -1.99
N THR A 57 3.63 5.28 -1.98
CA THR A 57 4.02 3.94 -1.50
C THR A 57 4.87 4.09 -0.24
N LEU A 58 4.61 3.26 0.78
CA LEU A 58 5.38 3.18 2.02
C LEU A 58 5.81 1.72 2.20
N GLU A 59 7.10 1.49 2.42
CA GLU A 59 7.70 0.15 2.52
C GLU A 59 8.62 0.03 3.71
N PHE A 60 8.54 -1.09 4.43
CA PHE A 60 9.45 -1.39 5.53
C PHE A 60 9.51 -2.90 5.82
N GLN A 61 10.55 -3.30 6.53
CA GLN A 61 10.71 -4.65 7.05
C GLN A 61 10.44 -4.67 8.55
N ARG A 62 9.58 -5.57 9.00
CA ARG A 62 9.31 -5.84 10.42
C ARG A 62 10.48 -6.59 11.06
N SER A 63 10.52 -6.61 12.38
CA SER A 63 11.53 -7.36 13.16
C SER A 63 11.47 -8.87 12.93
N ASP A 64 10.29 -9.41 12.60
CA ASP A 64 10.09 -10.82 12.21
C ASP A 64 10.49 -11.12 10.75
N GLY A 65 11.01 -10.13 10.03
CA GLY A 65 11.43 -10.26 8.63
C GLY A 65 10.32 -10.04 7.61
N THR A 66 9.06 -9.90 8.02
CA THR A 66 7.93 -9.61 7.12
C THR A 66 8.14 -8.30 6.39
N LEU A 67 8.02 -8.31 5.07
CA LEU A 67 8.07 -7.11 4.24
C LEU A 67 6.65 -6.55 4.08
N VAL A 68 6.48 -5.29 4.42
CA VAL A 68 5.19 -4.59 4.33
C VAL A 68 5.30 -3.49 3.28
N THR A 69 4.37 -3.49 2.32
CA THR A 69 4.23 -2.43 1.32
C THR A 69 2.80 -1.88 1.40
N GLN A 70 2.66 -0.61 1.74
CA GLN A 70 1.41 0.13 1.62
C GLN A 70 1.45 0.97 0.35
N LEU A 71 0.39 0.91 -0.46
CA LEU A 71 0.17 1.81 -1.58
C LEU A 71 -1.16 2.54 -1.39
N ILE A 72 -1.15 3.86 -1.52
CA ILE A 72 -2.34 4.70 -1.49
C ILE A 72 -2.53 5.31 -2.87
N ASP A 73 -3.64 4.95 -3.52
CA ASP A 73 -4.11 5.51 -4.78
C ASP A 73 -5.18 6.56 -4.48
N PHE A 74 -4.80 7.83 -4.53
CA PHE A 74 -5.69 8.94 -4.21
C PHE A 74 -6.73 9.22 -5.31
N ARG A 75 -6.53 8.71 -6.52
CA ARG A 75 -7.50 8.87 -7.62
C ARG A 75 -8.73 8.02 -7.37
N GLN A 76 -8.53 6.79 -6.93
CA GLN A 76 -9.60 5.82 -6.64
C GLN A 76 -9.94 5.73 -5.15
N ASN A 77 -9.24 6.47 -4.28
CA ASN A 77 -9.35 6.36 -2.82
C ASN A 77 -9.19 4.90 -2.35
N VAL A 78 -8.16 4.24 -2.86
CA VAL A 78 -7.84 2.84 -2.57
C VAL A 78 -6.55 2.79 -1.77
N GLN A 79 -6.56 2.02 -0.69
CA GLN A 79 -5.38 1.60 0.04
C GLN A 79 -5.15 0.11 -0.22
N ILE A 80 -3.92 -0.24 -0.59
CA ILE A 80 -3.45 -1.62 -0.75
C ILE A 80 -2.37 -1.84 0.29
N LEU A 81 -2.56 -2.82 1.18
CA LEU A 81 -1.53 -3.29 2.10
C LEU A 81 -1.10 -4.69 1.71
N LYS A 82 0.13 -4.82 1.22
CA LYS A 82 0.79 -6.08 0.92
C LYS A 82 1.67 -6.48 2.10
N ALA A 83 1.56 -7.73 2.52
CA ALA A 83 2.47 -8.37 3.45
C ALA A 83 3.11 -9.57 2.77
N LEU A 84 4.44 -9.63 2.77
CA LEU A 84 5.21 -10.82 2.41
C LEU A 84 5.80 -11.38 3.70
N VAL A 85 5.22 -12.48 4.18
CA VAL A 85 5.64 -13.19 5.39
C VAL A 85 6.58 -14.31 4.98
N LEU A 86 7.76 -14.36 5.60
CA LEU A 86 8.74 -15.42 5.34
C LEU A 86 8.27 -16.73 6.00
N GLY A 87 8.55 -17.85 5.35
CA GLY A 87 8.27 -19.16 5.93
C GLY A 87 9.18 -19.45 7.11
N GLU A 88 8.62 -20.05 8.16
CA GLU A 88 9.38 -20.53 9.32
C GLU A 88 9.84 -21.98 9.07
N GLU A 89 11.12 -22.17 8.73
CA GLU A 89 11.70 -23.48 8.44
C GLU A 89 11.52 -24.46 9.62
N GLU A 90 11.67 -23.97 10.85
CA GLU A 90 11.47 -24.73 12.10
C GLU A 90 10.03 -25.24 12.27
N ARG A 91 9.06 -24.67 11.55
CA ARG A 91 7.66 -25.10 11.52
C ARG A 91 7.30 -25.81 10.22
N GLY A 92 8.30 -26.18 9.42
CA GLY A 92 8.15 -26.91 8.17
C GLY A 92 7.72 -26.05 6.99
N GLN A 93 7.86 -24.72 7.06
CA GLN A 93 7.58 -23.81 5.96
C GLN A 93 8.87 -23.38 5.26
N SER A 94 9.05 -23.82 4.02
CA SER A 94 10.19 -23.42 3.18
C SER A 94 9.88 -22.28 2.21
N GLN A 95 8.60 -21.90 2.08
CA GLN A 95 8.14 -20.87 1.15
C GLN A 95 7.59 -19.67 1.90
N TYR A 96 7.73 -18.49 1.28
CA TYR A 96 7.10 -17.26 1.74
C TYR A 96 5.62 -17.23 1.33
N GLN A 97 4.84 -16.42 2.03
CA GLN A 97 3.43 -16.18 1.73
C GLN A 97 3.23 -14.69 1.45
N VAL A 98 2.38 -14.37 0.47
CA VAL A 98 2.04 -13.00 0.12
C VAL A 98 0.54 -12.81 0.32
N MET A 99 0.16 -11.82 1.11
CA MET A 99 -1.22 -11.38 1.25
C MET A 99 -1.37 -9.93 0.83
N CYS A 100 -2.52 -9.60 0.25
CA CYS A 100 -2.91 -8.23 -0.04
C CYS A 100 -4.26 -7.91 0.59
N PHE A 101 -4.36 -6.75 1.24
CA PHE A 101 -5.59 -6.23 1.82
C PHE A 101 -5.93 -4.91 1.13
N VAL A 102 -7.05 -4.89 0.41
CA VAL A 102 -7.52 -3.74 -0.37
C VAL A 102 -8.72 -3.13 0.33
N SER A 103 -8.61 -1.86 0.73
CA SER A 103 -9.66 -1.14 1.46
C SER A 103 -9.83 0.29 0.94
N HIS A 104 -10.99 0.88 1.17
CA HIS A 104 -11.19 2.30 0.93
C HIS A 104 -10.34 3.13 1.91
N ILE A 105 -9.87 4.29 1.48
CA ILE A 105 -9.17 5.27 2.34
C ILE A 105 -9.73 6.66 2.11
N GLU A 106 -10.04 7.39 3.18
CA GLU A 106 -10.44 8.79 3.05
C GLU A 106 -9.23 9.69 2.78
N LYS A 107 -9.41 10.70 1.92
CA LYS A 107 -8.34 11.66 1.57
C LYS A 107 -7.78 12.41 2.78
N ALA A 108 -8.54 12.53 3.86
CA ALA A 108 -8.10 13.21 5.09
C ALA A 108 -7.20 12.33 5.97
N GLU A 109 -7.14 11.01 5.72
CA GLU A 109 -6.37 10.09 6.56
C GLU A 109 -4.88 10.13 6.27
N PHE A 110 -4.46 10.56 5.09
CA PHE A 110 -3.07 10.60 4.65
C PHE A 110 -2.77 11.88 3.85
N ILE A 111 -1.57 12.43 3.94
CA ILE A 111 -1.20 13.64 3.19
C ILE A 111 -1.12 13.37 1.68
N SER A 112 -1.53 14.32 0.83
CA SER A 112 -1.51 14.10 -0.62
C SER A 112 -0.11 13.76 -1.18
N SER A 113 -0.10 13.09 -2.34
CA SER A 113 1.13 12.79 -3.09
C SER A 113 2.00 14.04 -3.34
N ASP A 114 1.38 15.17 -3.70
CA ASP A 114 2.05 16.47 -3.88
C ASP A 114 2.73 16.97 -2.60
N ALA A 115 2.07 16.82 -1.45
CA ALA A 115 2.67 17.20 -0.17
C ALA A 115 3.83 16.28 0.19
N MET A 116 3.66 14.97 -0.03
CA MET A 116 4.69 13.97 0.21
C MET A 116 5.95 14.24 -0.63
N ALA A 117 5.78 14.56 -1.92
CA ALA A 117 6.89 14.80 -2.84
C ALA A 117 7.74 16.03 -2.49
N LYS A 118 7.20 16.94 -1.69
CA LYS A 118 7.89 18.16 -1.23
C LYS A 118 8.60 17.95 0.11
N LEU A 119 8.38 16.84 0.79
CA LEU A 119 9.05 16.56 2.06
C LEU A 119 10.54 16.33 1.85
N ARG A 120 11.33 16.93 2.73
CA ARG A 120 12.78 16.74 2.79
C ARG A 120 13.17 16.61 4.24
N GLN A 121 14.08 15.69 4.52
CA GLN A 121 14.66 15.57 5.85
C GLN A 121 15.77 16.59 6.04
N LYS A 122 15.66 17.37 7.10
CA LYS A 122 16.76 18.23 7.54
C LYS A 122 17.96 17.39 8.02
N ASN A 123 17.69 16.30 8.73
CA ASN A 123 18.68 15.42 9.35
C ASN A 123 18.34 13.95 9.05
N PRO A 124 19.01 13.29 8.08
CA PRO A 124 18.71 11.91 7.69
C PRO A 124 18.92 10.86 8.79
N GLY A 125 19.92 11.06 9.66
CA GLY A 125 20.21 10.13 10.78
C GLY A 125 19.25 10.23 11.98
N THR A 126 18.27 11.13 11.94
CA THR A 126 17.34 11.29 13.08
C THR A 126 16.38 10.13 13.17
N VAL A 127 16.40 9.43 14.30
CA VAL A 127 15.38 8.43 14.65
C VAL A 127 14.08 9.16 15.04
N ARG A 128 12.99 8.82 14.36
CA ARG A 128 11.67 9.42 14.52
C ARG A 128 10.77 8.54 15.37
N MET A 129 9.90 9.20 16.11
CA MET A 129 8.77 8.59 16.80
C MET A 129 7.48 9.28 16.32
N PRO A 130 6.35 8.57 16.28
CA PRO A 130 5.05 9.17 15.97
C PRO A 130 4.70 10.23 17.01
N GLU A 131 4.00 11.28 16.57
CA GLU A 131 3.52 12.35 17.45
C GLU A 131 2.21 12.00 18.16
N GLU A 132 1.46 11.08 17.58
CA GLU A 132 0.17 10.59 18.07
C GLU A 132 0.05 9.09 17.78
N ASP A 133 -0.70 8.37 18.61
CA ASP A 133 -1.10 7.00 18.33
C ASP A 133 -2.58 6.97 17.97
N ARG A 134 -2.91 6.64 16.72
CA ARG A 134 -4.31 6.46 16.27
C ARG A 134 -4.86 5.08 16.62
N GLY A 135 -4.07 4.24 17.28
CA GLY A 135 -4.48 2.92 17.71
C GLY A 135 -4.75 1.96 16.56
N ARG A 136 -5.65 1.02 16.82
CA ARG A 136 -5.92 -0.13 15.97
C ARG A 136 -7.28 0.00 15.28
N HIS A 137 -7.28 -0.24 13.96
CA HIS A 137 -8.47 -0.32 13.14
C HIS A 137 -8.71 -1.77 12.75
N ASN A 138 -9.92 -2.27 12.99
CA ASN A 138 -10.26 -3.65 12.72
C ASN A 138 -10.91 -3.77 11.33
N PHE A 139 -10.44 -4.72 10.54
CA PHE A 139 -10.93 -5.04 9.22
C PHE A 139 -11.35 -6.50 9.19
N THR A 140 -12.65 -6.76 9.11
CA THR A 140 -13.16 -8.11 8.82
C THR A 140 -13.36 -8.22 7.32
N MET A 141 -12.49 -8.98 6.66
CA MET A 141 -12.59 -9.26 5.24
C MET A 141 -13.71 -10.26 4.96
N ASP A 142 -14.39 -10.12 3.83
CA ASP A 142 -15.51 -11.00 3.43
C ASP A 142 -15.51 -11.38 1.94
N LEU A 143 -14.58 -10.81 1.15
CA LEU A 143 -14.45 -11.04 -0.28
C LEU A 143 -12.99 -11.28 -0.68
N PHE A 144 -12.78 -12.21 -1.62
CA PHE A 144 -11.57 -12.30 -2.42
C PHE A 144 -11.62 -11.30 -3.57
N VAL A 145 -10.46 -10.76 -3.95
CA VAL A 145 -10.29 -9.94 -5.15
C VAL A 145 -9.59 -10.76 -6.23
N ASP A 146 -10.18 -10.82 -7.40
CA ASP A 146 -9.54 -11.37 -8.60
C ASP A 146 -8.50 -10.38 -9.12
N THR A 147 -7.23 -10.66 -8.87
CA THR A 147 -6.12 -9.77 -9.23
C THR A 147 -6.08 -9.45 -10.72
N SER A 148 -6.55 -10.35 -11.60
CA SER A 148 -6.57 -10.13 -13.05
C SER A 148 -7.63 -9.14 -13.52
N ARG A 149 -8.73 -9.01 -12.76
CA ARG A 149 -9.86 -8.09 -13.04
C ARG A 149 -9.89 -6.88 -12.11
N SER A 150 -9.00 -6.83 -11.12
CA SER A 150 -8.91 -5.81 -10.08
C SER A 150 -8.62 -4.38 -10.56
N GLY A 151 -8.24 -4.20 -11.82
CA GLY A 151 -7.95 -2.88 -12.39
C GLY A 151 -9.13 -1.91 -12.34
N VAL A 152 -10.36 -2.42 -12.22
CA VAL A 152 -11.58 -1.63 -12.02
C VAL A 152 -11.69 -1.01 -10.62
N ILE A 153 -10.99 -1.56 -9.62
CA ILE A 153 -10.85 -0.99 -8.28
C ILE A 153 -9.64 -0.04 -8.28
N SER A 154 -8.47 -0.57 -8.67
CA SER A 154 -7.27 0.21 -8.91
C SER A 154 -6.32 -0.57 -9.80
N LYS A 155 -5.74 0.11 -10.81
CA LYS A 155 -4.76 -0.48 -11.72
C LYS A 155 -3.52 -1.03 -10.99
N HIS A 156 -3.23 -0.53 -9.79
CA HIS A 156 -2.04 -0.90 -9.03
C HIS A 156 -2.15 -2.29 -8.40
N ILE A 157 -3.36 -2.79 -8.16
CA ILE A 157 -3.59 -4.12 -7.56
C ILE A 157 -3.04 -5.22 -8.46
N VAL A 158 -3.23 -5.09 -9.78
CA VAL A 158 -2.80 -6.09 -10.77
C VAL A 158 -1.33 -6.42 -10.62
N ASN A 159 -0.47 -5.41 -10.45
CA ASN A 159 0.98 -5.60 -10.33
C ASN A 159 1.40 -5.92 -8.90
N LEU A 160 0.92 -5.14 -7.93
CA LEU A 160 1.37 -5.24 -6.53
C LEU A 160 1.00 -6.60 -5.90
N CYS A 161 -0.17 -7.13 -6.26
CA CYS A 161 -0.76 -8.33 -5.68
C CYS A 161 -0.72 -9.55 -6.60
N THR A 162 0.07 -9.52 -7.69
CA THR A 162 0.18 -10.62 -8.67
C THR A 162 0.49 -11.98 -8.03
N GLU A 163 1.34 -11.99 -6.99
CA GLU A 163 1.76 -13.19 -6.26
C GLU A 163 0.72 -13.65 -5.22
N ALA A 164 -0.29 -12.83 -4.92
CA ALA A 164 -1.31 -13.07 -3.89
C ALA A 164 -2.68 -13.39 -4.51
N LYS A 165 -2.73 -14.16 -5.61
CA LYS A 165 -3.98 -14.43 -6.36
C LYS A 165 -5.11 -14.97 -5.49
N ASP A 166 -4.79 -15.94 -4.63
CA ASP A 166 -5.75 -16.57 -3.72
C ASP A 166 -5.70 -15.96 -2.29
N ALA A 167 -4.98 -14.85 -2.13
CA ALA A 167 -4.74 -14.18 -0.86
C ALA A 167 -4.85 -12.65 -0.98
N THR A 168 -5.68 -12.16 -1.90
CA THR A 168 -6.05 -10.75 -2.01
C THR A 168 -7.48 -10.58 -1.52
N TYR A 169 -7.66 -9.70 -0.54
CA TYR A 169 -8.91 -9.57 0.22
C TYR A 169 -9.45 -8.15 0.17
N THR A 170 -10.78 -8.03 0.23
CA THR A 170 -11.48 -6.75 0.39
C THR A 170 -12.76 -6.94 1.20
N ARG A 171 -13.56 -5.87 1.36
CA ARG A 171 -14.84 -5.89 2.06
C ARG A 171 -15.99 -5.45 1.17
N GLN A 172 -17.16 -6.04 1.37
CA GLN A 172 -18.40 -5.55 0.75
C GLN A 172 -18.70 -4.08 1.13
N ALA A 173 -18.25 -3.64 2.32
CA ALA A 173 -18.34 -2.25 2.76
C ALA A 173 -17.48 -1.30 1.90
N ASP A 174 -16.26 -1.72 1.52
CA ASP A 174 -15.38 -0.91 0.68
C ASP A 174 -15.92 -0.79 -0.75
N LEU A 175 -16.52 -1.87 -1.29
CA LEU A 175 -17.18 -1.83 -2.59
C LEU A 175 -18.31 -0.78 -2.66
N LYS A 176 -19.07 -0.62 -1.57
CA LYS A 176 -20.13 0.41 -1.51
C LYS A 176 -19.52 1.81 -1.61
N LEU A 177 -18.48 2.09 -0.84
CA LEU A 177 -17.77 3.38 -0.86
C LEU A 177 -17.15 3.68 -2.23
N TRP A 178 -16.54 2.68 -2.88
CA TRP A 178 -16.01 2.86 -4.24
C TRP A 178 -17.11 3.06 -5.28
N SER A 179 -18.27 2.39 -5.12
CA SER A 179 -19.39 2.53 -6.06
C SER A 179 -20.04 3.92 -6.04
N GLU A 180 -19.84 4.70 -4.97
CA GLU A 180 -20.30 6.09 -4.86
C GLU A 180 -19.41 7.08 -5.62
N GLN A 181 -18.25 6.63 -6.11
CA GLN A 181 -17.33 7.49 -6.85
C GLN A 181 -17.81 7.75 -8.28
N PRO A 182 -17.52 8.95 -8.84
CA PRO A 182 -17.90 9.28 -10.21
C PRO A 182 -17.31 8.29 -11.22
N GLY A 183 -18.19 7.66 -12.01
CA GLY A 183 -17.78 6.71 -13.05
C GLY A 183 -17.58 5.27 -12.57
N ALA A 184 -17.71 5.01 -11.26
CA ALA A 184 -17.73 3.65 -10.73
C ALA A 184 -19.14 3.04 -10.84
N SER A 185 -19.20 1.71 -10.94
CA SER A 185 -20.45 0.95 -10.91
C SER A 185 -20.30 -0.27 -10.03
N MET A 186 -21.26 -0.49 -9.13
CA MET A 186 -21.28 -1.67 -8.27
C MET A 186 -21.24 -2.98 -9.07
N SER A 187 -21.93 -3.05 -10.22
CA SER A 187 -21.92 -4.27 -11.06
C SER A 187 -20.54 -4.59 -11.64
N ILE A 188 -19.76 -3.55 -11.99
CA ILE A 188 -18.40 -3.70 -12.50
C ILE A 188 -17.47 -4.14 -11.36
N LEU A 189 -17.57 -3.50 -10.20
CA LEU A 189 -16.78 -3.87 -9.02
C LEU A 189 -17.03 -5.32 -8.59
N LEU A 190 -18.30 -5.74 -8.54
CA LEU A 190 -18.70 -7.12 -8.21
C LEU A 190 -18.11 -8.16 -9.19
N SER A 191 -17.83 -7.77 -10.44
CA SER A 191 -17.18 -8.67 -11.40
C SER A 191 -15.71 -8.95 -11.09
N SER A 192 -15.08 -8.20 -10.18
CA SER A 192 -13.67 -8.36 -9.79
C SER A 192 -13.49 -9.04 -8.42
N VAL A 193 -14.57 -9.50 -7.79
CA VAL A 193 -14.53 -10.12 -6.46
C VAL A 193 -15.31 -11.43 -6.42
N SER A 194 -15.05 -12.24 -5.39
CA SER A 194 -15.84 -13.42 -5.07
C SER A 194 -15.99 -13.61 -3.57
N PRO A 195 -17.12 -14.13 -3.09
CA PRO A 195 -17.30 -14.42 -1.67
C PRO A 195 -16.40 -15.56 -1.22
N PHE A 196 -16.08 -15.58 0.08
CA PHE A 196 -15.42 -16.71 0.70
C PHE A 196 -16.29 -17.98 0.63
N PRO A 197 -15.69 -19.18 0.54
CA PRO A 197 -16.41 -20.46 0.46
C PRO A 197 -16.93 -20.88 1.85
N VAL A 198 -17.77 -20.06 2.46
CA VAL A 198 -18.28 -20.29 3.82
C VAL A 198 -19.77 -20.59 3.77
N GLU A 199 -20.15 -21.78 4.23
CA GLU A 199 -21.56 -22.16 4.37
C GLU A 199 -22.13 -21.54 5.66
N ASN A 200 -22.74 -20.36 5.52
CA ASN A 200 -23.59 -19.65 6.49
C ASN A 200 -22.97 -19.19 7.84
N THR A 201 -21.85 -19.75 8.29
CA THR A 201 -21.16 -19.35 9.54
C THR A 201 -19.67 -19.14 9.33
N SER A 202 -19.12 -18.00 9.77
CA SER A 202 -17.66 -17.75 9.73
C SER A 202 -16.90 -18.89 10.41
N PRO A 203 -15.81 -19.40 9.81
CA PRO A 203 -15.04 -20.47 10.42
C PRO A 203 -14.40 -19.99 11.75
N PRO A 204 -14.07 -20.91 12.67
CA PRO A 204 -13.40 -20.54 13.92
C PRO A 204 -12.00 -19.96 13.67
N ARG A 205 -11.41 -19.33 14.69
CA ARG A 205 -10.07 -18.74 14.54
C ARG A 205 -9.01 -19.80 14.32
N CYS A 206 -7.95 -19.49 13.58
CA CYS A 206 -6.89 -20.45 13.28
C CYS A 206 -6.18 -20.95 14.54
N ILE A 207 -6.07 -20.11 15.57
CA ILE A 207 -5.55 -20.49 16.89
C ILE A 207 -6.38 -21.59 17.58
N GLU A 208 -7.69 -21.64 17.35
CA GLU A 208 -8.62 -22.59 18.00
C GLU A 208 -8.65 -23.96 17.28
N ILE A 209 -8.17 -24.02 16.03
CA ILE A 209 -8.18 -25.24 15.24
C ILE A 209 -6.89 -26.05 15.49
N THR A 210 -7.02 -27.34 15.76
CA THR A 210 -5.86 -28.25 15.87
C THR A 210 -5.37 -28.77 14.51
N SER A 211 -6.28 -29.02 13.57
CA SER A 211 -5.98 -29.57 12.25
C SER A 211 -5.40 -28.51 11.30
N MET A 212 -4.19 -28.73 10.80
CA MET A 212 -3.49 -27.83 9.86
C MET A 212 -4.22 -27.64 8.52
N TRP A 213 -5.03 -28.62 8.12
CA TRP A 213 -5.66 -28.69 6.79
C TRP A 213 -7.11 -28.22 6.75
N LYS A 214 -7.60 -27.61 7.85
CA LYS A 214 -8.97 -27.08 7.92
C LYS A 214 -8.99 -25.57 7.67
N PRO A 215 -10.06 -25.04 7.05
CA PRO A 215 -10.23 -23.61 6.89
C PRO A 215 -10.49 -22.92 8.23
N CYS A 216 -10.04 -21.67 8.36
CA CYS A 216 -10.16 -20.86 9.57
C CYS A 216 -10.13 -19.37 9.26
N THR A 217 -10.46 -18.55 10.27
CA THR A 217 -10.25 -17.11 10.22
C THR A 217 -8.91 -16.75 10.86
N CYS A 218 -8.00 -16.25 10.03
CA CYS A 218 -6.70 -15.77 10.41
C CYS A 218 -6.74 -14.32 10.87
N HIS A 219 -5.89 -13.93 11.81
CA HIS A 219 -5.67 -12.53 12.16
C HIS A 219 -4.24 -12.10 11.82
N LEU A 220 -4.10 -10.91 11.25
CA LEU A 220 -2.81 -10.27 11.03
C LEU A 220 -2.89 -8.80 11.42
N GLU A 221 -2.07 -8.39 12.39
CA GLU A 221 -1.87 -6.99 12.72
C GLU A 221 -0.68 -6.42 11.95
N MET A 222 -0.88 -5.26 11.31
CA MET A 222 0.17 -4.49 10.66
C MET A 222 0.15 -3.06 11.18
N CYS A 223 1.25 -2.65 11.81
CA CYS A 223 1.44 -1.32 12.36
C CYS A 223 2.46 -0.53 11.54
N ILE A 224 2.12 0.70 11.18
CA ILE A 224 3.03 1.68 10.59
C ILE A 224 3.43 2.65 11.69
N GLY A 225 4.74 2.77 11.95
CA GLY A 225 5.28 3.55 13.05
C GLY A 225 5.36 5.04 12.73
N TRP A 226 5.59 5.39 11.47
CA TRP A 226 5.61 6.78 11.00
C TRP A 226 4.61 6.97 9.85
N TYR A 227 3.33 7.08 10.19
CA TYR A 227 2.24 7.27 9.23
C TYR A 227 1.95 8.77 8.99
N PRO A 228 2.13 9.31 7.77
CA PRO A 228 1.90 10.73 7.43
C PRO A 228 0.43 11.13 7.45
N CYS A 229 -0.09 11.45 8.63
CA CYS A 229 -1.52 11.47 8.90
C CYS A 229 -2.22 12.83 8.73
N SER A 230 -1.48 13.95 8.70
CA SER A 230 -2.04 15.29 8.37
C SER A 230 -0.95 16.33 8.09
N LEU A 231 -1.35 17.47 7.51
CA LEU A 231 -0.47 18.63 7.31
C LEU A 231 -0.40 19.51 8.57
N LYS A 232 0.77 20.11 8.82
CA LYS A 232 0.94 21.16 9.84
C LYS A 232 0.98 22.54 9.22
N TYR A 233 0.30 23.47 9.88
CA TYR A 233 0.23 24.88 9.51
C TYR A 233 0.82 25.74 10.62
N CYS A 234 1.70 26.66 10.23
CA CYS A 234 2.33 27.62 11.13
C CYS A 234 1.79 29.02 10.86
N LYS A 235 1.75 29.87 11.89
CA LYS A 235 1.35 31.28 11.73
C LYS A 235 2.48 32.10 11.12
N GLY A 236 2.16 32.85 10.07
CA GLY A 236 3.05 33.85 9.48
C GLY A 236 3.01 35.18 10.24
N LYS A 237 3.87 36.12 9.82
CA LYS A 237 3.97 37.47 10.42
C LYS A 237 2.70 38.33 10.23
N SER A 238 1.80 37.95 9.32
CA SER A 238 0.60 38.72 8.93
C SER A 238 -0.70 37.95 9.17
N ASP A 239 -0.77 37.13 10.24
CA ASP A 239 -1.87 36.20 10.57
C ASP A 239 -2.22 35.15 9.48
N ALA A 240 -1.52 35.17 8.34
CA ALA A 240 -1.66 34.17 7.29
C ALA A 240 -1.01 32.84 7.71
N SER A 241 -1.76 31.74 7.63
CA SER A 241 -1.22 30.38 7.88
C SER A 241 -0.47 29.85 6.66
N TYR A 242 0.69 29.24 6.86
CA TYR A 242 1.43 28.55 5.80
C TYR A 242 1.78 27.11 6.20
N ARG A 243 1.97 26.24 5.20
CA ARG A 243 2.35 24.83 5.42
C ARG A 243 3.81 24.78 5.90
N CYS A 244 4.05 24.18 7.06
CA CYS A 244 5.39 24.13 7.66
C CYS A 244 5.89 22.72 7.97
N GLY A 245 5.05 21.69 7.80
CA GLY A 245 5.45 20.31 8.00
C GLY A 245 4.27 19.37 7.95
N ILE A 246 4.44 18.21 8.58
CA ILE A 246 3.40 17.19 8.69
C ILE A 246 3.27 16.74 10.13
N LYS A 247 2.10 16.23 10.47
CA LYS A 247 1.86 15.43 11.67
C LYS A 247 2.04 13.97 11.30
N THR A 248 2.70 13.23 12.17
CA THR A 248 2.97 11.81 11.98
C THR A 248 2.31 11.02 13.10
N CYS A 249 1.71 9.89 12.75
CA CYS A 249 0.94 9.07 13.67
C CYS A 249 1.43 7.63 13.64
N ARG A 250 1.18 6.86 14.70
CA ARG A 250 1.15 5.39 14.63
C ARG A 250 -0.24 4.96 14.18
N LYS A 251 -0.32 4.01 13.26
CA LYS A 251 -1.59 3.41 12.83
C LYS A 251 -1.41 1.90 12.68
N CYS A 252 -2.27 1.13 13.34
CA CYS A 252 -2.32 -0.32 13.19
C CYS A 252 -3.62 -0.75 12.51
N ASN A 253 -3.53 -1.72 11.61
CA ASN A 253 -4.67 -2.37 11.00
C ASN A 253 -4.64 -3.85 11.39
N LEU A 254 -5.73 -4.33 12.00
CA LEU A 254 -5.94 -5.73 12.34
C LEU A 254 -6.90 -6.34 11.34
N PHE A 255 -6.39 -7.24 10.50
CA PHE A 255 -7.16 -7.93 9.49
C PHE A 255 -7.61 -9.28 10.01
N ALA A 256 -8.90 -9.55 9.99
CA ALA A 256 -9.49 -10.87 10.09
C ALA A 256 -9.86 -11.34 8.69
N TYR A 257 -9.32 -12.47 8.23
CA TYR A 257 -9.51 -12.96 6.86
C TYR A 257 -9.58 -14.48 6.80
N TYR A 258 -10.27 -14.99 5.78
CA TYR A 258 -10.39 -16.42 5.55
C TYR A 258 -9.09 -16.99 5.01
N VAL A 259 -8.68 -18.16 5.53
CA VAL A 259 -7.68 -19.02 4.91
C VAL A 259 -8.25 -20.41 4.70
N SER A 260 -7.91 -21.05 3.59
CA SER A 260 -8.38 -22.39 3.25
C SER A 260 -7.82 -23.46 4.17
N GLN A 261 -6.65 -23.22 4.75
CA GLN A 261 -5.92 -24.16 5.60
C GLN A 261 -5.16 -23.39 6.68
N LYS A 262 -5.24 -23.84 7.93
CA LYS A 262 -4.50 -23.27 9.07
C LYS A 262 -2.99 -23.13 8.80
N GLN A 263 -2.38 -24.01 8.01
CA GLN A 263 -0.95 -23.88 7.66
C GLN A 263 -0.59 -22.58 6.93
N MET A 264 -1.57 -21.88 6.35
CA MET A 264 -1.40 -20.56 5.70
C MET A 264 -1.51 -19.40 6.69
N CYS A 265 -1.57 -19.69 8.00
CA CYS A 265 -1.78 -18.71 9.05
C CYS A 265 -1.12 -19.20 10.35
N LEU A 266 0.22 -19.28 10.34
CA LEU A 266 0.98 -19.73 11.52
C LEU A 266 1.29 -18.61 12.52
N TRP A 267 1.05 -17.36 12.12
CA TRP A 267 1.26 -16.14 12.91
C TRP A 267 0.02 -15.70 13.72
N ASP A 268 -1.11 -16.39 13.58
CA ASP A 268 -2.30 -16.15 14.42
C ASP A 268 -2.08 -16.85 15.78
N GLU A 269 -1.34 -16.15 16.64
CA GLU A 269 -1.04 -16.50 18.04
C GLU A 269 -1.95 -15.77 19.05
#